data_AF-A0A7S3PD97-F1
#
_entry.id   AF-A0A7S3PD97-F1
#
_cell.length_a   1.000
_cell.length_b   1.000
_cell.length_c   1.000
_cell.angle_alpha   90.00
_cell.angle_beta   90.00
_cell.angle_gamma   90.00
#
_symmetry.space_group_name_H-M   'P 1'
#
loop_
_entity.id
_entity.type
_entity.pdbx_description
1 polymer ?
#
loop_
_entity_poly.entity_id
_entity_poly.type
_entity_poly.pdbx_seq_one_letter_code
_entity_poly.pdbx_strand_id
1 'polypeptide(L)'
;MSVPSSGGFKTTVQIYRDSLRLIKHIAGESPKAHNIRNVVRQEFRRNSNVTDPQKIEDLKFNAVRGLSNYLVYQAAMKDEQIQRKIKEWENENSSMTTPPQ
;
A
#
# COMPACT_ATOMS: atom_id res chain seq x y z
N MET A 1 -9.40 26.67 20.16
CA MET A 1 -8.07 26.19 20.60
C MET A 1 -7.45 25.40 19.46
N SER A 2 -6.59 26.04 18.65
CA SER A 2 -5.79 25.34 17.64
C SER A 2 -4.40 25.15 18.22
N VAL A 3 -4.01 23.90 18.45
CA VAL A 3 -2.65 23.53 18.80
C VAL A 3 -1.77 23.60 17.55
N PRO A 4 -0.72 24.42 17.52
CA PRO A 4 0.33 24.29 16.53
C PRO A 4 1.35 23.29 17.11
N SER A 5 1.53 22.13 16.47
CA SER A 5 2.64 21.22 16.80
C SER A 5 3.59 21.16 15.61
N SER A 6 4.74 21.78 15.84
CA SER A 6 5.96 21.70 15.06
C SER A 6 6.58 20.29 15.10
N GLY A 7 7.21 19.88 13.99
CA GLY A 7 8.29 18.89 14.00
C GLY A 7 7.91 17.42 13.82
N GLY A 8 8.04 16.89 12.59
CA GLY A 8 8.48 15.51 12.36
C GLY A 8 7.57 14.59 11.55
N PHE A 9 6.25 14.59 11.73
CA PHE A 9 5.40 13.54 11.16
C PHE A 9 4.17 14.07 10.41
N LYS A 10 3.89 13.47 9.24
CA LYS A 10 2.75 13.83 8.39
C LYS A 10 1.44 13.62 9.17
N THR A 11 0.52 14.56 9.04
CA THR A 11 -0.83 14.44 9.63
C THR A 11 -1.61 13.30 8.95
N THR A 12 -2.62 12.75 9.62
CA THR A 12 -3.48 11.69 9.06
C THR A 12 -4.09 12.12 7.72
N VAL A 13 -4.46 13.41 7.60
CA VAL A 13 -4.98 13.99 6.35
C VAL A 13 -3.92 14.04 5.26
N GLN A 14 -2.68 14.39 5.59
CA GLN A 14 -1.57 14.38 4.62
C GLN A 14 -1.29 12.96 4.12
N ILE A 15 -1.24 11.97 5.02
CA ILE A 15 -1.03 10.55 4.66
C ILE A 15 -2.16 10.06 3.75
N TYR A 16 -3.41 10.39 4.06
CA TYR A 16 -4.55 10.04 3.22
C TYR A 16 -4.45 10.65 1.80
N ARG A 17 -4.12 11.94 1.70
CA ARG A 17 -3.97 12.62 0.40
C ARG A 17 -2.80 12.05 -0.40
N ASP A 18 -1.68 11.79 0.26
CA ASP A 18 -0.50 11.20 -0.38
C ASP A 18 -0.80 9.78 -0.86
N SER A 19 -1.55 8.99 -0.09
CA SER A 19 -2.04 7.66 -0.50
C SER A 19 -2.81 7.73 -1.82
N LEU A 20 -3.78 8.64 -1.92
CA LEU A 20 -4.62 8.78 -3.11
C LEU A 20 -3.83 9.30 -4.32
N ARG A 21 -2.93 10.25 -4.11
CA ARG A 21 -2.03 10.76 -5.17
C ARG A 21 -1.14 9.66 -5.70
N LEU A 22 -0.59 8.84 -4.82
CA LEU A 22 0.29 7.74 -5.17
C LEU A 22 -0.44 6.70 -6.01
N ILE A 23 -1.63 6.28 -5.59
CA ILE A 23 -2.44 5.33 -6.35
C ILE A 23 -2.74 5.88 -7.75
N LYS A 24 -3.12 7.16 -7.85
CA LYS A 24 -3.37 7.81 -9.14
C LYS A 24 -2.11 7.85 -10.01
N HIS A 25 -0.96 8.16 -9.44
CA HIS A 25 0.30 8.23 -10.18
C HIS A 25 0.74 6.86 -10.72
N ILE A 26 0.61 5.81 -9.91
CA ILE A 26 1.10 4.48 -10.26
C ILE A 26 0.12 3.72 -11.18
N ALA A 27 -1.18 3.80 -10.88
CA ALA A 27 -2.21 2.94 -11.48
C ALA A 27 -3.23 3.70 -12.36
N GLY A 28 -3.09 5.02 -12.48
CA GLY A 28 -3.95 5.86 -13.31
C GLY A 28 -5.42 5.79 -12.90
N GLU A 29 -6.30 5.71 -13.91
CA GLU A 29 -7.75 5.52 -13.74
C GLU A 29 -8.20 4.08 -14.06
N SER A 30 -7.29 3.09 -13.91
CA SER A 30 -7.65 1.68 -14.11
C SER A 30 -8.69 1.18 -13.09
N PRO A 31 -9.48 0.13 -13.42
CA PRO A 31 -10.38 -0.50 -12.46
C PRO A 31 -9.66 -0.96 -11.18
N LYS A 32 -8.42 -1.46 -11.32
CA LYS A 32 -7.54 -1.81 -10.19
C LYS A 32 -7.24 -0.59 -9.31
N ALA A 33 -6.93 0.56 -9.90
CA ALA A 33 -6.72 1.81 -9.15
C ALA A 33 -7.98 2.24 -8.38
N HIS A 34 -9.16 2.07 -8.97
CA HIS A 34 -10.42 2.39 -8.30
C HIS A 34 -10.65 1.50 -7.07
N ASN A 35 -10.43 0.19 -7.19
CA ASN A 35 -10.54 -0.73 -6.05
C ASN A 35 -9.56 -0.38 -4.93
N ILE A 36 -8.30 -0.09 -5.25
CA ILE A 36 -7.29 0.27 -4.24
C ILE A 36 -7.65 1.59 -3.55
N ARG A 37 -8.15 2.60 -4.28
CA ARG A 37 -8.67 3.84 -3.68
C ARG A 37 -9.81 3.57 -2.70
N ASN A 38 -10.72 2.65 -3.05
CA ASN A 38 -11.85 2.30 -2.18
C ASN A 38 -11.40 1.57 -0.92
N VAL A 39 -10.43 0.66 -1.01
CA VAL A 39 -9.83 -0.01 0.16
C VAL A 39 -9.20 1.03 1.09
N VAL A 40 -8.38 1.94 0.58
CA VAL A 40 -7.78 3.01 1.40
C VAL A 40 -8.85 3.86 2.06
N ARG A 41 -9.88 4.27 1.32
CA ARG A 41 -11.01 5.03 1.90
C ARG A 41 -11.72 4.28 3.02
N GLN A 42 -11.97 2.98 2.82
CA GLN A 42 -12.64 2.15 3.80
C GLN A 42 -11.81 2.00 5.07
N GLU A 43 -10.50 1.78 4.95
CA GLU A 43 -9.60 1.67 6.10
C GLU A 43 -9.53 2.97 6.91
N PHE A 44 -9.40 4.12 6.26
CA PHE A 44 -9.42 5.41 6.96
C PHE A 44 -10.78 5.69 7.61
N ARG A 45 -11.88 5.31 6.96
CA ARG A 45 -13.23 5.44 7.54
C ARG A 45 -13.46 4.48 8.71
N ARG A 46 -12.99 3.23 8.63
CA ARG A 46 -13.13 2.24 9.72
C ARG A 46 -12.44 2.72 11.00
N ASN A 47 -11.31 3.39 10.85
CA ASN A 47 -10.50 3.87 11.97
C ASN A 47 -10.74 5.35 12.33
N SER A 48 -11.76 6.01 11.75
CA SER A 48 -11.97 7.46 11.94
C SER A 48 -12.31 7.86 13.38
N ASN A 49 -12.86 6.92 14.15
CA ASN A 49 -13.32 7.16 15.53
C ASN A 49 -12.28 6.72 16.57
N VAL A 50 -11.09 6.30 16.15
CA VAL A 50 -10.00 5.97 17.07
C VAL A 50 -9.50 7.27 17.69
N THR A 51 -9.53 7.34 19.03
CA THR A 51 -9.09 8.50 19.81
C THR A 51 -7.79 8.26 20.57
N ASP A 52 -7.37 6.99 20.70
CA ASP A 52 -6.12 6.60 21.34
C ASP A 52 -4.91 7.09 20.51
N PRO A 53 -4.05 7.96 21.06
CA PRO A 53 -2.90 8.50 20.37
C PRO A 53 -1.93 7.43 19.86
N GLN A 54 -1.67 6.39 20.66
CA GLN A 54 -0.69 5.36 20.29
C GLN A 54 -1.20 4.56 19.09
N LYS A 55 -2.48 4.17 19.14
CA LYS A 55 -3.16 3.46 18.06
C LYS A 55 -3.24 4.29 16.78
N ILE A 56 -3.41 5.61 16.88
CA ILE A 56 -3.38 6.51 15.73
C ILE A 56 -2.00 6.48 15.06
N GLU A 57 -0.92 6.58 15.84
CA GLU A 57 0.45 6.53 15.29
C GLU A 57 0.76 5.17 14.65
N ASP A 58 0.35 4.07 15.27
CA ASP A 58 0.51 2.73 14.69
C ASP A 58 -0.24 2.59 13.36
N LEU A 59 -1.47 3.11 13.29
CA LEU A 59 -2.27 3.12 12.06
C LEU A 59 -1.62 3.99 10.97
N LYS A 60 -1.07 5.15 11.33
CA LYS A 60 -0.33 6.01 10.38
C LYS A 60 0.91 5.28 9.86
N PHE A 61 1.68 4.65 10.74
CA PHE A 61 2.87 3.88 10.36
C PHE A 61 2.52 2.71 9.44
N ASN A 62 1.47 1.96 9.76
CA ASN A 62 0.96 0.87 8.92
C ASN A 62 0.49 1.37 7.56
N ALA A 63 -0.19 2.51 7.50
CA ALA A 63 -0.60 3.12 6.22
C ALA A 63 0.62 3.50 5.37
N VAL A 64 1.62 4.18 5.94
CA VAL A 64 2.86 4.54 5.24
C VAL A 64 3.58 3.29 4.74
N ARG A 65 3.71 2.25 5.58
CA ARG A 65 4.32 0.98 5.20
C ARG A 65 3.57 0.31 4.05
N GLY A 66 2.24 0.29 4.10
CA GLY A 66 1.40 -0.26 3.04
C GLY A 66 1.61 0.45 1.69
N LEU A 67 1.71 1.79 1.70
CA LEU A 67 2.02 2.56 0.50
C LEU A 67 3.40 2.24 -0.06
N SER A 68 4.42 2.19 0.79
CA SER A 68 5.79 1.85 0.38
C SER A 68 5.87 0.44 -0.21
N ASN A 69 5.21 -0.54 0.42
CA ASN A 69 5.14 -1.90 -0.11
C ASN A 69 4.46 -1.96 -1.47
N TYR A 70 3.36 -1.21 -1.66
CA TYR A 70 2.67 -1.15 -2.94
C TYR A 70 3.53 -0.51 -4.03
N LEU A 71 4.27 0.55 -3.70
CA LEU A 71 5.25 1.17 -4.59
C LEU A 71 6.32 0.20 -5.06
N VAL A 72 6.95 -0.51 -4.12
CA VAL A 72 7.99 -1.49 -4.42
C VAL A 72 7.44 -2.62 -5.27
N TYR A 73 6.26 -3.16 -4.91
CA TYR A 73 5.60 -4.20 -5.71
C TYR A 73 5.35 -3.73 -7.15
N GLN A 74 4.82 -2.51 -7.33
CA GLN A 74 4.53 -1.98 -8.65
C GLN A 74 5.80 -1.64 -9.45
N ALA A 75 6.88 -1.21 -8.79
CA ALA A 75 8.18 -1.02 -9.42
C ALA A 75 8.75 -2.38 -9.87
N ALA A 76 8.70 -3.39 -9.01
CA ALA A 76 9.09 -4.77 -9.33
C ALA A 76 8.24 -5.38 -10.47
N MET A 77 6.96 -5.02 -10.56
CA MET A 77 6.11 -5.45 -11.68
C MET A 77 6.51 -4.84 -13.03
N LYS A 78 7.12 -3.65 -13.02
CA LYS A 78 7.54 -2.94 -14.23
C LYS A 78 8.99 -3.24 -14.64
N ASP A 79 9.77 -3.86 -13.75
CA ASP A 79 11.17 -4.20 -14.01
C ASP A 79 11.26 -5.55 -14.74
N GLU A 80 11.79 -5.53 -15.97
CA GLU A 80 11.89 -6.72 -16.81
C GLU A 80 12.78 -7.82 -16.20
N GLN A 81 13.83 -7.48 -15.45
CA GLN A 81 14.71 -8.45 -14.81
C GLN A 81 13.98 -9.16 -13.67
N ILE A 82 13.20 -8.41 -12.90
CA ILE A 82 12.38 -8.99 -11.83
C ILE A 82 11.24 -9.82 -12.42
N GLN A 83 10.59 -9.36 -13.50
CA GLN A 83 9.58 -10.16 -14.20
C GLN A 83 10.13 -11.49 -14.71
N ARG A 84 11.34 -11.50 -15.29
CA ARG A 84 12.02 -12.73 -15.74
C ARG A 84 12.28 -13.67 -14.57
N LYS A 85 12.84 -13.17 -13.47
CA LYS A 85 13.11 -13.97 -12.26
C LYS A 85 11.85 -14.52 -11.60
N ILE A 86 10.77 -13.74 -11.56
CA ILE A 86 9.47 -14.21 -11.06
C ILE A 86 8.97 -15.35 -11.95
N LYS A 87 9.03 -15.20 -13.26
CA LYS A 87 8.60 -16.22 -14.22
C LYS A 87 9.47 -17.48 -14.17
N GLU A 88 10.79 -17.32 -13.98
CA GLU A 88 11.74 -18.42 -13.76
C GLU A 88 11.40 -19.19 -12.47
N TRP A 89 11.18 -18.48 -11.36
CA TRP A 89 10.77 -19.09 -10.09
C TRP A 89 9.41 -19.80 -10.19
N GLU A 90 8.42 -19.20 -10.85
CA GLU A 90 7.12 -19.83 -11.09
C GLU A 90 7.26 -21.11 -11.93
N ASN A 91 8.09 -21.08 -12.98
CA ASN A 91 8.34 -22.25 -13.82
C ASN A 91 9.06 -23.38 -13.07
N GLU A 92 10.05 -23.05 -12.24
CA GLU A 92 10.79 -24.01 -11.40
C GLU A 92 9.88 -24.67 -10.33
N ASN A 93 8.98 -23.89 -9.71
CA ASN A 93 8.06 -24.41 -8.69
C ASN A 93 6.82 -25.09 -9.29
N SER A 94 6.45 -24.79 -10.55
CA SER A 94 5.37 -25.51 -11.23
C SER A 94 5.74 -26.96 -11.56
N SER A 95 7.03 -27.28 -11.68
CA SER A 95 7.54 -28.66 -11.85
C SER A 95 7.52 -29.53 -10.57
N MET A 96 7.16 -28.97 -9.40
CA MET A 96 7.14 -29.71 -8.11
C MET A 96 5.74 -30.14 -7.64
N THR A 97 4.70 -30.03 -8.48
CA THR A 97 3.33 -30.43 -8.13
C THR A 97 2.77 -31.55 -9.00
N THR A 98 3.48 -32.68 -9.09
CA THR A 98 2.77 -33.96 -9.29
C THR A 98 2.49 -34.55 -7.91
N PRO A 99 1.21 -34.70 -7.51
CA PRO A 99 0.86 -35.47 -6.33
C PRO A 99 1.43 -36.89 -6.50
N PRO A 100 2.11 -37.47 -5.50
CA PRO A 100 2.41 -38.90 -5.55
C PRO A 100 1.09 -39.67 -5.63
N GLN A 101 1.01 -40.60 -6.58
CA GLN A 101 -0.12 -41.54 -6.72
C GLN A 101 -0.17 -42.51 -5.55
#